data_AF-A0A8T6VFW7-F1
#
_entry.id   AF-A0A8T6VFW7-F1
#
_cell.length_a   1.000
_cell.length_b   1.000
_cell.length_c   1.000
_cell.angle_alpha   90.00
_cell.angle_beta   90.00
_cell.angle_gamma   90.00
#
_symmetry.space_group_name_H-M   'P 1'
#
loop_
_entity.id
_entity.type
_entity.pdbx_description
1 polymer ?
#
loop_
_entity_poly.entity_id
_entity_poly.type
_entity_poly.pdbx_seq_one_letter_code
_entity_poly.pdbx_strand_id
1 'polypeptide(L)' 'MPDDWEIFHGLNPIEPSDASTDLDGDGLNNLTEYQIGSDPNVYTSPSPFPLVVLLVIAIIVLIAFLGILFMRKL' A
#
# COMPACT_ATOMS: atom_id res chain seq x y z
N MET A 1 -3.62 -12.54 18.10
CA MET A 1 -2.34 -11.80 18.29
C MET A 1 -2.12 -11.73 19.81
N PRO A 2 -1.18 -10.97 20.39
CA PRO A 2 -1.21 -10.76 21.85
C PRO A 2 -2.39 -9.87 22.24
N ASP A 3 -3.08 -10.21 23.32
CA ASP A 3 -4.25 -9.46 23.80
C ASP A 3 -3.96 -7.96 23.96
N ASP A 4 -2.79 -7.60 24.51
CA ASP A 4 -2.40 -6.19 24.69
C ASP A 4 -2.30 -5.44 23.35
N TRP A 5 -1.85 -6.11 22.29
CA TRP A 5 -1.77 -5.53 20.95
C TRP A 5 -3.15 -5.38 20.34
N GLU A 6 -4.02 -6.37 20.50
CA GLU A 6 -5.42 -6.32 20.05
C GLU A 6 -6.17 -5.18 20.74
N ILE A 7 -6.06 -5.07 22.07
CA ILE A 7 -6.68 -3.99 22.86
C ILE A 7 -6.16 -2.63 22.43
N PHE A 8 -4.85 -2.48 22.23
CA PHE A 8 -4.25 -1.21 21.82
C PHE A 8 -4.79 -0.72 20.47
N HIS A 9 -5.03 -1.65 19.54
CA HIS A 9 -5.52 -1.34 18.19
C HIS A 9 -7.05 -1.43 18.04
N GLY A 10 -7.81 -1.62 19.13
CA GLY A 10 -9.27 -1.68 19.11
C GLY A 10 -9.86 -2.98 18.52
N LEU A 11 -9.04 -4.03 18.44
CA LEU A 11 -9.45 -5.38 18.06
C LEU A 11 -9.99 -6.14 19.28
N ASN A 12 -10.57 -7.32 19.03
CA ASN A 12 -11.24 -8.10 20.05
C ASN A 12 -10.39 -9.32 20.47
N PRO A 13 -9.75 -9.29 21.65
CA PRO A 13 -8.84 -10.35 22.09
C PRO A 13 -9.53 -11.70 22.35
N ILE A 14 -10.87 -11.73 22.44
CA ILE A 14 -11.62 -12.98 22.58
C ILE A 14 -12.19 -13.52 21.26
N GLU A 15 -11.98 -12.81 20.13
CA GLU A 15 -12.48 -13.21 18.81
C GLU A 15 -11.34 -13.44 17.82
N PRO A 16 -10.69 -14.63 17.82
CA PRO A 16 -9.51 -14.91 16.99
C PRO A 16 -9.71 -14.77 15.47
N SER A 17 -10.96 -14.65 15.02
CA SER A 17 -11.30 -14.47 13.61
C SER A 17 -10.99 -13.06 13.09
N ASP A 18 -10.91 -12.07 13.97
CA ASP A 18 -10.54 -10.69 13.61
C ASP A 18 -9.09 -10.60 13.08
N ALA A 19 -8.22 -11.54 13.46
CA ALA A 19 -6.87 -11.68 12.91
C ALA A 19 -6.86 -11.82 11.37
N SER A 20 -7.95 -12.34 10.80
CA SER A 20 -8.12 -12.53 9.35
C SER A 20 -8.86 -11.39 8.65
N THR A 21 -9.39 -10.42 9.41
CA THR A 21 -10.04 -9.23 8.84
C THR A 21 -9.01 -8.16 8.49
N ASP A 22 -9.42 -7.25 7.63
CA ASP A 22 -8.69 -6.07 7.22
C ASP A 22 -9.44 -4.86 7.79
N LEU A 23 -8.90 -4.30 8.87
CA LEU A 23 -9.61 -3.31 9.69
C LEU A 23 -9.66 -1.94 9.01
N ASP A 24 -8.58 -1.53 8.34
CA ASP A 24 -8.50 -0.24 7.65
C ASP A 24 -8.82 -0.30 6.15
N GLY A 25 -8.82 -1.50 5.55
CA GLY A 25 -9.18 -1.77 4.17
C GLY A 25 -8.01 -1.69 3.18
N ASP A 26 -6.76 -1.66 3.64
CA ASP A 26 -5.58 -1.49 2.77
C ASP A 26 -5.16 -2.77 2.01
N GLY A 27 -5.80 -3.90 2.35
CA GLY A 27 -5.56 -5.21 1.74
C GLY A 27 -4.62 -6.11 2.55
N LEU A 28 -4.11 -5.67 3.69
CA LEU A 28 -3.45 -6.50 4.69
C LEU A 28 -4.46 -6.91 5.78
N ASN A 29 -4.33 -8.13 6.29
CA ASN A 29 -5.11 -8.52 7.47
C ASN A 29 -4.37 -8.17 8.75
N ASN A 30 -5.11 -8.00 9.85
CA ASN A 30 -4.60 -7.62 11.16
C ASN A 30 -3.41 -8.48 11.62
N LEU A 31 -3.42 -9.79 11.32
CA LEU A 31 -2.30 -10.68 11.65
C LEU A 31 -1.02 -10.36 10.86
N THR A 32 -1.16 -10.09 9.57
CA THR A 32 -0.02 -9.71 8.72
C THR A 32 0.58 -8.41 9.22
N GLU A 33 -0.27 -7.46 9.59
CA GLU A 33 0.14 -6.17 10.13
C GLU A 33 0.89 -6.29 11.46
N TYR A 34 0.38 -7.11 12.38
CA TYR A 34 1.10 -7.48 13.61
C TYR A 34 2.49 -8.07 13.31
N GLN A 35 2.59 -8.94 12.30
CA GLN A 35 3.84 -9.61 11.93
C GLN A 35 4.88 -8.67 11.31
N ILE A 36 4.44 -7.64 10.57
CA ILE A 36 5.33 -6.66 9.93
C ILE A 36 5.52 -5.38 10.78
N GLY A 37 4.80 -5.26 11.90
CA GLY A 37 4.85 -4.11 12.78
C GLY A 37 4.18 -2.86 12.19
N SER A 38 3.15 -3.03 11.36
CA SER A 38 2.28 -1.93 10.92
C SER A 38 1.10 -1.74 11.89
N ASP A 39 0.31 -0.69 11.65
CA ASP A 39 -0.85 -0.33 12.46
C ASP A 39 -2.13 -0.67 11.69
N PRO A 40 -2.97 -1.61 12.17
CA PRO A 40 -4.21 -2.03 11.52
C PRO A 40 -5.32 -0.96 11.45
N ASN A 41 -5.08 0.22 12.02
CA ASN A 41 -5.98 1.36 11.91
C ASN A 41 -5.50 2.38 10.87
N VAL A 42 -4.36 2.16 10.24
CA VAL A 42 -3.72 3.14 9.36
C VAL A 42 -3.66 2.58 7.95
N TYR A 43 -4.63 3.01 7.14
CA TYR A 43 -4.73 2.67 5.73
C TYR A 43 -3.39 2.94 5.02
N THR A 44 -2.59 1.89 4.88
CA THR A 44 -1.26 1.98 4.30
C THR A 44 -1.33 1.34 2.94
N SER A 45 -1.86 2.10 1.98
CA SER A 45 -1.96 1.63 0.59
C SER A 45 -0.66 0.93 0.19
N PRO A 46 -0.67 -0.40 0.00
CA PRO A 46 0.48 -1.10 -0.52
C PRO A 46 0.51 -0.75 -2.00
N SER A 47 0.99 0.45 -2.31
CA SER A 47 1.00 0.98 -3.67
C SER A 47 1.80 0.00 -4.51
N PRO A 48 1.17 -0.76 -5.43
CA PRO A 48 1.90 -1.73 -6.25
C PRO A 48 2.88 -1.03 -7.19
N PHE A 49 2.67 0.27 -7.40
CA PHE A 49 3.52 1.15 -8.19
C PHE A 49 3.79 2.42 -7.38
N PRO A 50 4.95 2.51 -6.70
CA PRO A 50 5.38 3.74 -6.04
C PRO A 50 5.18 4.93 -6.97
N LEU A 51 4.78 6.10 -6.45
CA LEU A 51 4.62 7.32 -7.27
C LEU A 51 5.87 7.62 -8.13
N VAL A 52 7.04 7.19 -7.66
CA VAL A 52 8.31 7.23 -8.40
C VAL A 52 8.27 6.38 -9.67
N VAL A 53 7.71 5.16 -9.65
CA VAL A 53 7.59 4.29 -10.83
C VAL A 53 6.64 4.90 -11.86
N LEU A 54 5.50 5.45 -11.42
CA LEU A 54 4.58 6.18 -12.30
C LEU A 54 5.26 7.43 -12.91
N LEU A 55 6.02 8.16 -12.11
CA LEU A 55 6.79 9.32 -12.56
C LEU A 55 7.85 8.92 -13.61
N VAL A 56 8.57 7.82 -13.39
CA VAL A 56 9.57 7.30 -14.34
C VAL A 56 8.91 6.90 -15.66
N ILE A 57 7.78 6.18 -15.62
CA ILE A 57 7.03 5.82 -16.83
C ILE A 57 6.56 7.09 -17.57
N ALA A 58 6.01 8.06 -16.84
CA ALA A 58 5.56 9.32 -17.42
C ALA A 58 6.72 10.10 -18.10
N ILE A 59 7.89 10.14 -17.47
CA ILE A 59 9.09 10.78 -18.03
C ILE A 59 9.55 10.05 -19.31
N ILE A 60 9.60 8.73 -19.30
CA ILE A 60 9.99 7.92 -20.47
C ILE A 60 9.05 8.19 -21.65
N VAL A 61 7.74 8.17 -21.39
CA VAL A 61 6.71 8.47 -22.41
C VAL A 61 6.85 9.89 -22.94
N LEU A 62 7.09 10.87 -22.05
CA LEU A 62 7.30 12.26 -22.43
C LEU A 62 8.54 12.44 -23.33
N ILE A 63 9.67 11.84 -22.96
CA ILE A 63 10.91 11.91 -23.75
C ILE A 63 10.70 11.27 -25.13
N ALA A 64 10.08 10.09 -25.18
CA ALA A 64 9.78 9.42 -26.44
C ALA A 64 8.87 10.28 -27.33
N PHE A 65 7.82 10.87 -26.75
CA PHE A 65 6.90 11.76 -27.45
C PHE A 65 7.61 13.02 -27.99
N LEU A 66 8.44 13.67 -27.17
CA LEU A 66 9.23 14.83 -27.58
C LEU A 66 10.24 14.47 -28.68
N GLY A 67 10.88 13.31 -28.60
CA GLY A 67 11.77 12.80 -29.64
C GLY A 67 11.04 12.60 -30.98
N ILE A 68 9.83 12.03 -30.94
CA ILE A 68 8.97 11.87 -32.13
C ILE A 68 8.58 13.25 -32.69
N LEU A 69 8.20 14.20 -31.85
CA LEU A 69 7.86 15.56 -32.30
C LEU A 69 9.05 16.29 -32.93
N PHE A 70 10.26 16.12 -32.37
CA PHE A 70 11.47 16.71 -32.90
C PHE A 70 11.84 16.11 -34.27
N MET A 71 11.75 14.78 -34.40
CA MET A 71 11.99 14.07 -35.66
C MET A 71 11.00 14.45 -36.77
N ARG A 72 9.80 14.94 -36.42
CA ARG A 72 8.80 15.44 -37.39
C ARG A 72 9.05 16.88 -37.87
N LYS A 73 10.00 17.61 -37.27
CA LYS A 73 10.36 18.99 -37.62
C LYS A 73 11.61 19.11 -38.51
N LEU A 74 12.28 17.99 -38.81
CA LEU A 74 13.39 17.86 -39.76
C LEU A 74 12.87 17.28 -41.08
#